data_AF-A0A372R578-F1
#
_entry.id   AF-A0A372R578-F1
#
_cell.length_a   1.000
_cell.length_b   1.000
_cell.length_c   1.000
_cell.angle_alpha   90.00
_cell.angle_beta   90.00
_cell.angle_gamma   90.00
#
_symmetry.space_group_name_H-M   'P 1'
#
loop_
_entity.id
_entity.type
_entity.pdbx_description
1 polymer ?
#
loop_
_entity_poly.entity_id
_entity_poly.type
_entity_poly.pdbx_seq_one_letter_code
_entity_poly.pdbx_strand_id
1 'polypeptide(L)'
;MPRDKPKRWEIQEIIKVLKYLNDNIELWYKSPYNECVKAIEATNIIRDGKQVYNKVHGLVQDMDKFLDTGKKANNSAVIWENDEIHSLVRAMCVKSREKKRNENQETSSRTSDGDVEMNIDDQIIVSSEESTNQNNTYRNIPKLAFTVEDVNNVYNEKIKKIEELRAELIECIEIVNKKFEDFKKFQ
;
A
#
# COMPACT_ATOMS: atom_id res chain seq x y z
N MET A 1 25.81 -12.27 -29.31
CA MET A 1 26.14 -12.48 -27.89
C MET A 1 24.99 -13.23 -27.23
N PRO A 2 25.26 -14.23 -26.38
CA PRO A 2 24.24 -14.80 -25.49
C PRO A 2 23.74 -13.69 -24.56
N ARG A 3 22.42 -13.60 -24.35
CA ARG A 3 21.88 -12.74 -23.28
C ARG A 3 21.89 -13.56 -22.01
N ASP A 4 22.61 -13.11 -20.98
CA ASP A 4 22.53 -13.74 -19.67
C ASP A 4 21.08 -13.75 -19.20
N LYS A 5 20.58 -14.94 -18.85
CA LYS A 5 19.22 -15.09 -18.35
C LYS A 5 19.14 -14.37 -16.99
N PRO A 6 18.14 -13.51 -16.75
CA PRO A 6 18.04 -12.81 -15.48
C PRO A 6 18.04 -13.82 -14.31
N LYS A 7 19.02 -13.72 -13.41
CA LYS A 7 19.10 -14.57 -12.21
C LYS A 7 17.78 -14.43 -11.45
N ARG A 8 16.97 -15.50 -11.43
CA ARG A 8 15.68 -15.51 -10.72
C ARG A 8 15.90 -15.10 -9.27
N TRP A 9 14.95 -14.35 -8.71
CA TRP A 9 15.01 -13.97 -7.30
C TRP A 9 14.63 -15.16 -6.44
N GLU A 10 15.45 -15.44 -5.43
CA GLU A 10 15.08 -16.39 -4.39
C GLU A 10 14.13 -15.72 -3.39
N ILE A 11 13.14 -16.46 -2.89
CA ILE A 11 12.15 -15.94 -1.94
C ILE A 11 12.86 -15.45 -0.66
N GLN A 12 13.89 -16.18 -0.20
CA GLN A 12 14.70 -15.81 0.96
C GLN A 12 15.61 -14.59 0.73
N GLU A 13 16.11 -14.36 -0.50
CA GLU A 13 16.80 -13.10 -0.85
C GLU A 13 15.84 -11.92 -0.66
N ILE A 14 14.60 -12.02 -1.16
CA ILE A 14 13.59 -10.96 -1.07
C ILE A 14 13.19 -10.69 0.40
N ILE A 15 12.85 -11.74 1.16
CA ILE A 15 12.40 -11.59 2.56
C ILE A 15 13.47 -10.90 3.43
N LYS A 16 14.74 -11.29 3.29
CA LYS A 16 15.84 -10.68 4.06
C LYS A 16 15.98 -9.18 3.79
N VAL A 17 15.95 -8.77 2.51
CA VAL A 17 15.99 -7.35 2.12
C VAL A 17 14.78 -6.61 2.67
N LEU A 18 13.57 -7.14 2.47
CA LEU A 18 12.35 -6.46 2.89
C LEU A 18 12.25 -6.30 4.41
N LYS A 19 12.73 -7.26 5.21
CA LYS A 19 12.82 -7.12 6.66
C LYS A 19 13.71 -5.96 7.05
N TYR A 20 14.98 -5.97 6.60
CA TYR A 20 15.93 -4.90 6.88
C TYR A 20 15.40 -3.50 6.48
N LEU A 21 14.75 -3.40 5.31
CA LEU A 21 14.17 -2.15 4.83
C LEU A 21 12.91 -1.71 5.57
N ASN A 22 12.13 -2.64 6.14
CA ASN A 22 10.95 -2.32 6.95
C ASN A 22 11.33 -1.87 8.37
N ASP A 23 12.47 -2.35 8.88
CA ASP A 23 13.08 -1.88 10.12
C ASP A 23 13.71 -0.48 9.92
N ASN A 24 14.37 -0.24 8.78
CA ASN A 24 15.00 1.04 8.41
C ASN A 24 14.12 1.92 7.51
N ILE A 25 12.79 1.81 7.64
CA ILE A 25 11.81 2.37 6.70
C ILE A 25 11.86 3.90 6.57
N GLU A 26 12.26 4.62 7.63
CA GLU A 26 12.45 6.07 7.57
C GLU A 26 13.63 6.47 6.69
N LEU A 27 14.71 5.69 6.72
CA LEU A 27 15.90 5.88 5.90
C LEU A 27 15.60 5.47 4.46
N TRP A 28 14.83 4.41 4.26
CA TRP A 28 14.32 4.01 2.94
C TRP A 28 13.60 5.15 2.22
N TYR A 29 12.72 5.92 2.88
CA TYR A 29 12.08 7.07 2.22
C TYR A 29 13.03 8.24 1.94
N LYS A 30 14.02 8.47 2.81
CA LYS A 30 15.00 9.57 2.65
C LYS A 30 16.01 9.26 1.54
N SER A 31 16.43 8.00 1.41
CA SER A 31 17.41 7.58 0.40
C SER A 31 17.23 6.09 0.03
N PRO A 32 16.25 5.77 -0.84
CA PRO A 32 15.93 4.38 -1.19
C PRO A 32 17.14 3.60 -1.74
N TYR A 33 17.93 4.23 -2.61
CA TYR A 33 19.08 3.57 -3.22
C TYR A 33 20.19 3.24 -2.19
N ASN A 34 20.53 4.20 -1.33
CA ASN A 34 21.59 4.00 -0.33
C ASN A 34 21.18 2.94 0.70
N GLU A 35 19.90 2.92 1.10
CA GLU A 35 19.40 1.92 2.05
C GLU A 35 19.31 0.53 1.40
N CYS A 36 19.11 0.43 0.07
CA CYS A 36 19.30 -0.81 -0.69
C CYS A 36 20.75 -1.31 -0.66
N VAL A 37 21.75 -0.42 -0.71
CA VAL A 37 23.17 -0.80 -0.62
C VAL A 37 23.49 -1.33 0.78
N LYS A 38 23.05 -0.64 1.84
CA LYS A 38 23.19 -1.15 3.22
C LYS A 38 22.43 -2.47 3.44
N ALA A 39 21.27 -2.64 2.81
CA ALA A 39 20.54 -3.91 2.86
C ALA A 39 21.36 -5.05 2.26
N ILE A 40 22.10 -4.83 1.18
CA ILE A 40 23.03 -5.82 0.61
C ILE A 40 24.13 -6.18 1.62
N GLU A 41 24.76 -5.17 2.23
CA GLU A 41 25.81 -5.36 3.24
C GLU A 41 25.31 -6.15 4.45
N ALA A 42 24.13 -5.79 4.98
CA ALA A 42 23.54 -6.43 6.16
C ALA A 42 22.98 -7.84 5.90
N THR A 43 22.52 -8.14 4.68
CA THR A 43 21.91 -9.43 4.33
C THR A 43 22.86 -10.40 3.62
N ASN A 44 24.07 -9.92 3.25
CA ASN A 44 25.10 -10.65 2.52
C ASN A 44 24.59 -11.28 1.21
N ILE A 45 23.81 -10.52 0.44
CA ILE A 45 23.20 -10.97 -0.81
C ILE A 45 24.06 -10.60 -2.02
N ILE A 46 24.37 -11.58 -2.87
CA ILE A 46 25.16 -11.37 -4.09
C ILE A 46 24.23 -10.84 -5.22
N ARG A 47 23.91 -9.55 -5.13
CA ARG A 47 23.11 -8.75 -6.09
C ARG A 47 23.66 -7.32 -6.16
N ASP A 48 23.41 -6.66 -7.28
CA ASP A 48 23.73 -5.24 -7.45
C ASP A 48 22.67 -4.32 -6.80
N GLY A 49 23.09 -3.16 -6.27
CA GLY A 49 22.22 -2.19 -5.60
C GLY A 49 21.05 -1.73 -6.46
N LYS A 50 21.27 -1.53 -7.77
CA LYS A 50 20.21 -1.17 -8.72
C LYS A 50 19.22 -2.31 -8.96
N GLN A 51 19.68 -3.56 -8.93
CA GLN A 51 18.79 -4.73 -9.00
C GLN A 51 17.89 -4.84 -7.77
N VAL A 52 18.45 -4.66 -6.57
CA VAL A 52 17.67 -4.68 -5.32
C VAL A 52 16.68 -3.52 -5.30
N TYR A 53 17.12 -2.30 -5.62
CA TYR A 53 16.25 -1.12 -5.70
C TYR A 53 15.09 -1.33 -6.67
N ASN A 54 15.38 -1.73 -7.92
CA ASN A 54 14.34 -1.97 -8.93
C ASN A 54 13.35 -3.06 -8.49
N LYS A 55 13.83 -4.10 -7.79
CA LYS A 55 12.97 -5.17 -7.29
C LYS A 55 12.06 -4.68 -6.16
N VAL A 56 12.61 -4.06 -5.12
CA VAL A 56 11.82 -3.55 -3.99
C VAL A 56 10.86 -2.45 -4.43
N HIS A 57 11.33 -1.49 -5.23
CA HIS A 57 10.50 -0.43 -5.77
C HIS A 57 9.34 -0.97 -6.62
N GLY A 58 9.58 -1.96 -7.49
CA GLY A 58 8.53 -2.61 -8.27
C GLY A 58 7.50 -3.34 -7.39
N LEU A 59 7.95 -4.03 -6.32
CA LEU A 59 7.05 -4.70 -5.38
C LEU A 59 6.16 -3.69 -4.63
N VAL A 60 6.75 -2.60 -4.11
CA VAL A 60 6.03 -1.50 -3.44
C VAL A 60 5.05 -0.84 -4.41
N GLN A 61 5.47 -0.54 -5.64
CA GLN A 61 4.63 0.11 -6.64
C GLN A 61 3.42 -0.76 -7.06
N ASP A 62 3.61 -2.07 -7.19
CA ASP A 62 2.51 -2.99 -7.51
C ASP A 62 1.56 -3.21 -6.32
N MET A 63 2.06 -3.16 -5.08
CA MET A 63 1.23 -3.16 -3.88
C MET A 63 0.45 -1.85 -3.74
N ASP A 64 1.06 -0.68 -3.96
CA ASP A 64 0.35 0.60 -3.92
C ASP A 64 -0.76 0.66 -4.98
N LYS A 65 -0.49 0.23 -6.23
CA LYS A 65 -1.53 0.09 -7.27
C LYS A 65 -2.66 -0.84 -6.83
N PHE A 66 -2.35 -1.93 -6.11
CA PHE A 66 -3.38 -2.83 -5.59
C PHE A 66 -4.19 -2.19 -4.46
N LEU A 67 -3.55 -1.45 -3.55
CA LEU A 67 -4.24 -0.70 -2.49
C LEU A 67 -5.15 0.40 -3.06
N ASP A 68 -4.77 1.02 -4.18
CA ASP A 68 -5.54 2.10 -4.82
C ASP A 68 -6.65 1.60 -5.76
N THR A 69 -6.47 0.43 -6.41
CA THR A 69 -7.38 -0.05 -7.48
C THR A 69 -8.03 -1.39 -7.22
N GLY A 70 -7.62 -2.12 -6.18
CA GLY A 70 -8.00 -3.51 -5.91
C GLY A 70 -7.47 -4.53 -6.93
N LYS A 71 -6.75 -4.11 -7.97
CA LYS A 71 -6.29 -4.99 -9.07
C LYS A 71 -4.91 -5.55 -8.78
N LYS A 72 -4.79 -6.88 -8.75
CA LYS A 72 -3.50 -7.57 -8.59
C LYS A 72 -2.66 -7.42 -9.86
N ALA A 73 -1.40 -7.04 -9.69
CA ALA A 73 -0.44 -7.02 -10.79
C ALA A 73 0.05 -8.44 -11.10
N ASN A 74 -0.17 -8.91 -12.34
CA ASN A 74 0.26 -10.24 -12.81
C ASN A 74 1.79 -10.41 -12.79
N ASN A 75 2.54 -9.30 -12.87
CA ASN A 75 4.00 -9.29 -12.94
C ASN A 75 4.68 -9.57 -11.59
N SER A 76 3.92 -9.48 -10.49
CA SER A 76 4.42 -9.62 -9.12
C SER A 76 3.73 -10.76 -8.38
N ALA A 77 3.60 -11.93 -9.04
CA ALA A 77 3.02 -13.16 -8.47
C ALA A 77 3.59 -13.51 -7.08
N VAL A 78 4.89 -13.29 -6.87
CA VAL A 78 5.60 -13.47 -5.59
C VAL A 78 4.99 -12.68 -4.41
N ILE A 79 4.30 -11.55 -4.65
CA ILE A 79 3.54 -10.82 -3.60
C ILE A 79 2.30 -11.60 -3.18
N TRP A 80 1.65 -12.30 -4.10
CA TRP A 80 0.37 -12.98 -3.88
C TRP A 80 0.52 -14.45 -3.48
N GLU A 81 1.68 -15.04 -3.78
CA GLU A 81 2.05 -16.44 -3.48
C GLU A 81 2.75 -16.60 -2.12
N ASN A 82 3.15 -15.51 -1.46
CA ASN A 82 3.89 -15.56 -0.20
C ASN A 82 3.42 -14.48 0.79
N ASP A 83 2.78 -14.92 1.87
CA ASP A 83 2.18 -14.04 2.89
C ASP A 83 3.19 -13.17 3.65
N GLU A 84 4.44 -13.62 3.78
CA GLU A 84 5.51 -12.87 4.43
C GLU A 84 5.98 -11.70 3.56
N ILE A 85 6.17 -11.92 2.25
CA ILE A 85 6.42 -10.84 1.29
C ILE A 85 5.20 -9.92 1.18
N HIS A 86 3.98 -10.47 1.13
CA HIS A 86 2.74 -9.69 1.11
C HIS A 86 2.65 -8.72 2.30
N SER A 87 2.82 -9.24 3.52
CA SER A 87 2.71 -8.46 4.75
C SER A 87 3.84 -7.43 4.89
N LEU A 88 5.08 -7.78 4.57
CA LEU A 88 6.21 -6.84 4.58
C LEU A 88 6.01 -5.68 3.59
N VAL A 89 5.67 -5.97 2.33
CA VAL A 89 5.45 -4.91 1.33
C VAL A 89 4.22 -4.06 1.68
N ARG A 90 3.13 -4.67 2.17
CA ARG A 90 1.94 -3.93 2.63
C ARG A 90 2.27 -3.01 3.81
N ALA A 91 3.08 -3.47 4.77
CA ALA A 91 3.52 -2.65 5.90
C ALA A 91 4.35 -1.44 5.44
N MET A 92 5.25 -1.62 4.46
CA MET A 92 5.96 -0.49 3.84
C MET A 92 4.98 0.49 3.20
N CYS A 93 4.05 0.04 2.36
CA CYS A 93 3.06 0.93 1.72
C CYS A 93 2.20 1.70 2.73
N VAL A 94 1.71 1.06 3.80
CA VAL A 94 0.89 1.71 4.85
C VAL A 94 1.69 2.78 5.59
N LYS A 95 2.89 2.45 6.09
CA LYS A 95 3.79 3.40 6.76
C LYS A 95 4.14 4.60 5.84
N SER A 96 4.21 4.40 4.52
CA SER A 96 4.44 5.48 3.55
C SER A 96 3.29 6.50 3.50
N ARG A 97 2.05 6.04 3.69
CA ARG A 97 0.83 6.84 3.62
C ARG A 97 0.60 7.57 4.93
N GLU A 98 0.83 6.91 6.06
CA GLU A 98 0.78 7.51 7.41
C GLU A 98 1.78 8.66 7.55
N LYS A 99 3.03 8.46 7.12
CA LYS A 99 4.06 9.52 7.16
C LYS A 99 3.64 10.79 6.40
N LYS A 100 3.14 10.63 5.16
CA LYS A 100 2.63 11.76 4.35
C LYS A 100 1.45 12.48 5.01
N ARG A 101 0.60 11.75 5.76
CA ARG A 101 -0.51 12.34 6.51
C ARG A 101 -0.02 13.19 7.68
N ASN A 102 0.99 12.72 8.41
CA ASN A 102 1.55 13.41 9.56
C ASN A 102 2.32 14.68 9.15
N GLU A 103 3.17 14.61 8.11
CA GLU A 103 3.91 15.76 7.56
C GLU A 103 2.97 16.89 7.08
N ASN A 104 1.81 16.52 6.53
CA ASN A 104 0.76 17.47 6.11
C ASN A 104 -0.04 18.07 7.29
N GLN A 105 -0.03 17.45 8.48
CA GLN A 105 -0.68 18.00 9.67
C GLN A 105 0.24 18.96 10.44
N GLU A 106 1.53 18.63 10.60
CA GLU A 106 2.50 19.50 11.29
C GLU A 106 2.76 20.83 10.58
N THR A 107 2.56 20.88 9.26
CA THR A 107 2.69 22.12 8.46
C THR A 107 1.46 23.01 8.51
N SER A 108 0.29 22.48 8.91
CA SER A 108 -0.96 23.26 9.03
C SER A 108 -1.03 24.05 10.34
N SER A 109 -0.29 23.66 11.39
CA SER A 109 -0.26 24.36 12.69
C SER A 109 0.74 25.52 12.71
N ARG A 110 0.56 26.51 11.83
CA ARG A 110 1.22 27.83 11.92
C ARG A 110 0.22 28.96 11.77
N THR A 111 -0.16 29.50 12.93
CA THR A 111 -0.89 30.74 13.22
C THR A 111 -1.01 31.75 12.07
N SER A 112 -2.26 32.11 11.74
CA SER A 112 -2.62 33.46 11.35
C SER A 112 -4.01 33.75 11.90
N ASP A 113 -4.04 34.33 13.11
CA ASP A 113 -5.25 34.91 13.69
C ASP A 113 -5.48 36.27 13.02
N GLY A 114 -6.69 36.52 12.51
CA GLY A 114 -6.99 37.72 11.72
C GLY A 114 -8.12 37.54 10.71
N ASP A 115 -9.32 37.96 11.11
CA ASP A 115 -10.50 38.07 10.26
C ASP A 115 -10.25 38.88 8.97
N VAL A 116 -10.65 38.32 7.82
CA VAL A 116 -11.42 39.05 6.79
C VAL A 116 -12.35 38.06 6.09
N GLU A 117 -13.66 38.19 6.28
CA GLU A 117 -14.65 37.63 5.35
C GLU A 117 -14.51 38.33 3.98
N MET A 118 -14.39 37.58 2.89
CA MET A 118 -14.83 38.05 1.58
C MET A 118 -15.22 36.87 0.69
N ASN A 119 -16.53 36.76 0.43
CA ASN A 119 -17.06 36.02 -0.71
C ASN A 119 -16.45 36.59 -2.00
N ILE A 120 -16.14 35.72 -2.96
CA ILE A 120 -16.26 36.00 -4.40
C ILE A 120 -16.48 34.65 -5.09
N ASP A 121 -17.61 34.57 -5.80
CA ASP A 121 -17.97 33.50 -6.73
C ASP A 121 -17.25 33.71 -8.08
N ASP A 122 -17.48 32.82 -9.03
CA ASP A 122 -17.02 32.85 -10.43
C ASP A 122 -15.53 32.54 -10.71
N GLN A 123 -15.34 31.33 -11.25
CA GLN A 123 -14.76 31.07 -12.57
C GLN A 123 -13.70 32.07 -13.09
N ILE A 124 -12.45 31.59 -13.30
CA ILE A 124 -11.65 32.01 -14.47
C ILE A 124 -10.68 30.91 -14.93
N ILE A 125 -10.60 30.81 -16.26
CA ILE A 125 -9.73 29.96 -17.07
C ILE A 125 -8.27 30.44 -16.97
N VAL A 126 -7.31 29.52 -16.84
CA VAL A 126 -5.92 29.77 -17.30
C VAL A 126 -5.39 28.57 -18.07
N SER A 127 -5.11 28.80 -19.35
CA SER A 127 -4.47 27.84 -20.27
C SER A 127 -2.97 27.71 -20.01
N SER A 128 -2.39 26.55 -20.34
CA SER A 128 -1.02 26.48 -20.84
C SER A 128 -0.89 25.37 -21.89
N GLU A 129 -0.89 25.78 -23.16
CA GLU A 129 -0.25 25.09 -24.28
C GLU A 129 1.29 25.30 -24.15
N GLU A 130 2.24 24.60 -24.79
CA GLU A 130 2.40 23.34 -25.57
C GLU A 130 3.84 22.83 -25.19
N SER A 131 4.42 21.68 -25.54
CA SER A 131 4.20 20.67 -26.58
C SER A 131 4.77 19.29 -26.13
N THR A 132 4.93 18.20 -26.92
CA THR A 132 4.70 17.93 -28.36
C THR A 132 4.27 16.46 -28.56
N ASN A 133 3.35 16.25 -29.50
CA ASN A 133 3.22 15.08 -30.38
C ASN A 133 2.91 13.64 -29.87
N GLN A 134 1.60 13.36 -29.89
CA GLN A 134 0.94 12.41 -30.81
C GLN A 134 0.73 10.91 -30.43
N ASN A 135 -0.48 10.47 -30.77
CA ASN A 135 -0.95 9.10 -31.04
C ASN A 135 -1.28 8.17 -29.86
N ASN A 136 -2.45 8.35 -29.26
CA ASN A 136 -3.31 7.17 -29.01
C ASN A 136 -4.81 7.50 -29.04
N THR A 137 -5.60 6.59 -29.60
CA THR A 137 -7.04 6.74 -29.84
C THR A 137 -7.81 6.87 -28.53
N TYR A 138 -8.66 7.91 -28.43
CA TYR A 138 -9.58 8.11 -27.30
C TYR A 138 -10.56 6.94 -27.16
N ARG A 139 -10.21 5.96 -26.30
CA ARG A 139 -11.24 5.13 -25.66
C ARG A 139 -11.95 6.02 -24.64
N ASN A 140 -13.21 6.32 -24.90
CA ASN A 140 -14.14 6.85 -23.90
C ASN A 140 -14.34 5.80 -22.79
N ILE A 141 -13.40 5.76 -21.84
CA ILE A 141 -13.56 5.07 -20.57
C ILE A 141 -14.33 6.04 -19.68
N PRO A 142 -15.52 5.69 -19.16
CA PRO A 142 -16.18 6.50 -18.16
C PRO A 142 -15.23 6.70 -16.98
N LYS A 143 -14.82 7.95 -16.74
CA LYS A 143 -14.18 8.31 -15.47
C LYS A 143 -15.24 8.19 -14.38
N LEU A 144 -15.34 7.02 -13.75
CA LEU A 144 -15.98 6.94 -12.44
C LEU A 144 -15.13 7.77 -11.49
N ALA A 145 -15.59 8.98 -11.22
CA ALA A 145 -15.05 9.85 -10.20
C ALA A 145 -15.52 9.34 -8.83
N PHE A 146 -14.81 8.36 -8.28
CA PHE A 146 -14.91 8.06 -6.86
C PHE A 146 -14.23 9.18 -6.09
N THR A 147 -14.94 9.77 -5.13
CA THR A 147 -14.34 10.67 -4.14
C THR A 147 -13.57 9.86 -3.10
N VAL A 148 -12.67 10.51 -2.36
CA VAL A 148 -12.00 9.89 -1.20
C VAL A 148 -13.04 9.48 -0.14
N GLU A 149 -14.14 10.23 -0.05
CA GLU A 149 -15.25 9.97 0.87
C GLU A 149 -16.04 8.71 0.51
N ASP A 150 -16.30 8.45 -0.78
CA ASP A 150 -16.91 7.20 -1.25
C ASP A 150 -16.07 5.98 -0.85
N VAL A 151 -14.75 6.07 -1.05
CA VAL A 151 -13.80 4.99 -0.70
C VAL A 151 -13.77 4.77 0.81
N ASN A 152 -13.75 5.86 1.59
CA ASN A 152 -13.77 5.80 3.06
C ASN A 152 -15.09 5.21 3.58
N ASN A 153 -16.23 5.58 3.00
CA ASN A 153 -17.54 5.03 3.34
C ASN A 153 -17.61 3.53 3.05
N VAL A 154 -17.21 3.10 1.85
CA VAL A 154 -17.13 1.66 1.50
C VAL A 154 -16.19 0.91 2.45
N TYR A 155 -15.06 1.49 2.83
CA TYR A 155 -14.13 0.88 3.78
C TYR A 155 -14.76 0.71 5.18
N ASN A 156 -15.42 1.75 5.69
CA ASN A 156 -16.10 1.72 6.99
C ASN A 156 -17.27 0.72 7.00
N GLU A 157 -18.07 0.66 5.93
CA GLU A 157 -19.10 -0.38 5.76
C GLU A 157 -18.53 -1.80 5.82
N LYS A 158 -17.35 -2.02 5.20
CA LYS A 158 -16.69 -3.33 5.19
C LYS A 158 -16.15 -3.69 6.57
N ILE A 159 -15.60 -2.75 7.32
CA ILE A 159 -15.23 -2.95 8.73
C ILE A 159 -16.45 -3.35 9.54
N LYS A 160 -17.54 -2.57 9.47
CA LYS A 160 -18.76 -2.85 10.24
C LYS A 160 -19.31 -4.25 9.98
N LYS A 161 -19.36 -4.68 8.71
CA LYS A 161 -19.79 -6.04 8.33
C LYS A 161 -18.88 -7.14 8.86
N ILE A 162 -17.58 -6.88 9.00
CA ILE A 162 -16.62 -7.82 9.63
C ILE A 162 -16.84 -7.90 11.14
N GLU A 163 -17.15 -6.78 11.79
CA GLU A 163 -17.46 -6.72 13.23
C GLU A 163 -18.79 -7.44 13.54
N GLU A 164 -19.82 -7.24 12.73
CA GLU A 164 -21.11 -7.94 12.79
C GLU A 164 -20.90 -9.47 12.67
N LEU A 165 -20.23 -9.94 11.61
CA LEU A 165 -19.92 -11.38 11.41
C LEU A 165 -19.05 -11.97 12.53
N ARG A 166 -18.16 -11.17 13.13
CA ARG A 166 -17.33 -11.61 14.26
C ARG A 166 -18.17 -11.79 15.53
N ALA A 167 -19.16 -10.93 15.77
CA ALA A 167 -20.06 -11.06 16.90
C ALA A 167 -20.95 -12.31 16.76
N GLU A 168 -21.54 -12.53 15.58
CA GLU A 168 -22.33 -13.74 15.26
C GLU A 168 -21.53 -15.04 15.49
N LEU A 169 -20.25 -15.06 15.06
CA LEU A 169 -19.38 -16.22 15.27
C LEU A 169 -19.10 -16.50 16.76
N ILE A 170 -18.89 -15.45 17.57
CA ILE A 170 -18.69 -15.59 19.02
C ILE A 170 -19.95 -16.16 19.67
N GLU A 171 -21.13 -15.62 19.37
CA GLU A 171 -22.41 -16.13 19.87
C GLU A 171 -22.63 -17.60 19.48
N CYS A 172 -22.30 -17.99 18.23
CA CYS A 172 -22.39 -19.37 17.80
C CYS A 172 -21.47 -20.31 18.60
N ILE A 173 -20.24 -19.86 18.91
CA ILE A 173 -19.30 -20.62 19.74
C ILE A 173 -19.84 -20.76 21.17
N GLU A 174 -20.40 -19.71 21.76
CA GLU A 174 -21.00 -19.76 23.10
C GLU A 174 -22.21 -20.71 23.17
N ILE A 175 -23.09 -20.68 22.16
CA ILE A 175 -24.22 -21.61 22.03
C ILE A 175 -23.74 -23.06 21.92
N VAL A 176 -22.71 -23.33 21.11
CA VAL A 176 -22.14 -24.68 20.93
C VAL A 176 -21.48 -25.17 22.23
N ASN A 177 -20.70 -24.31 22.90
CA ASN A 177 -20.07 -24.63 24.18
C ASN A 177 -21.11 -24.96 25.26
N LYS A 178 -22.19 -24.17 25.35
CA LYS A 178 -23.28 -24.44 26.30
C LYS A 178 -23.94 -25.80 26.02
N LYS A 179 -24.26 -26.10 24.76
CA LYS A 179 -24.80 -27.41 24.36
C LYS A 179 -23.84 -28.57 24.65
N PHE A 180 -22.54 -28.35 24.53
CA PHE A 180 -21.51 -29.35 24.84
C PHE A 180 -21.40 -29.61 26.35
N GLU A 181 -21.44 -28.58 27.18
CA GLU A 181 -21.50 -28.74 28.65
C GLU A 181 -22.83 -29.36 29.11
N ASP A 182 -23.94 -29.09 28.44
CA ASP A 182 -25.20 -29.80 28.70
C ASP A 182 -25.12 -31.27 28.26
N PHE A 183 -24.50 -31.59 27.11
CA PHE A 183 -24.28 -32.96 26.66
C PHE A 183 -23.42 -33.78 27.64
N LYS A 184 -22.34 -33.20 28.19
CA LYS A 184 -21.52 -33.84 29.24
C LYS A 184 -22.29 -34.26 30.49
N LYS A 185 -23.40 -33.58 30.82
CA LYS A 185 -24.22 -33.93 32.01
C LYS A 185 -25.08 -35.19 31.81
N PHE A 186 -25.18 -35.69 30.57
CA PHE A 186 -25.90 -36.92 30.22
C PHE A 186 -24.98 -38.14 30.08
N GLN A 187 -23.68 -38.00 30.37
CA GLN A 187 -22.65 -39.03 30.20
C GLN A 187 -22.03 -39.45 31.54
#